data_AF-A0A0L0P3X7-F1
#
_entry.id   AF-A0A0L0P3X7-F1
#
_cell.length_a   1.000
_cell.length_b   1.000
_cell.length_c   1.000
_cell.angle_alpha   90.00
_cell.angle_beta   90.00
_cell.angle_gamma   90.00
#
_symmetry.space_group_name_H-M   'P 1'
#
loop_
_entity.id
_entity.type
_entity.pdbx_description
1 polymer ?
#
loop_
_entity_poly.entity_id
_entity_poly.type
_entity_poly.pdbx_seq_one_letter_code
_entity_poly.pdbx_strand_id
1 'polypeptide(L)'
;MRVEEVLPKVYLDIAVGEKDVGRIVAELYLNRAPSTVDAFLENLHTYKGHHFDRAIKNFMIQCENGNSNNESKLEIENVNDKFDQPFLLALAGNSVSQFFITTSKSQHLQGKHTCFGRVIRGKSIIREIEYVKTGKEYNPVEPVKITGCGTWEVDDPVPIYNACYEEVAGDVYEEYPDDDSHIDKESSASVYRAATAIKNAGGEIFKRGDPQNAFFKYRKALRYVMEYFPDPDEEPDYFAKYTELKKKIYLNMSLATLKLEQYPKCLDYCEYLLAMVLTQQEKAKTFFRKGSASLELRKFEDAISSLKEAQRLAPEDKAITTKLARAEELLRAKKKAEKDKYAKMFR
;
A
#
# COMPACT_ATOMS: atom_id res chain seq x y z
N MET A 1 -17.99 -37.25 9.10
CA MET A 1 -17.16 -36.11 9.54
C MET A 1 -16.07 -35.97 8.49
N ARG A 2 -16.12 -34.95 7.62
CA ARG A 2 -14.97 -34.69 6.72
C ARG A 2 -13.90 -34.10 7.63
N VAL A 3 -12.78 -34.80 7.78
CA VAL A 3 -11.59 -34.22 8.39
C VAL A 3 -11.18 -33.10 7.44
N GLU A 4 -11.26 -31.85 7.87
CA GLU A 4 -10.65 -30.75 7.11
C GLU A 4 -9.15 -31.00 7.09
N GLU A 5 -8.62 -31.23 5.90
CA GLU A 5 -7.22 -31.56 5.72
C GLU A 5 -6.40 -30.28 5.85
N VAL A 6 -5.42 -30.32 6.76
CA VAL A 6 -4.59 -29.15 7.06
C VAL A 6 -3.55 -29.00 5.97
N LEU A 7 -3.77 -28.04 5.07
CA LEU A 7 -2.83 -27.73 4.00
C LEU A 7 -1.55 -27.05 4.54
N PRO A 8 -0.35 -27.46 4.08
CA PRO A 8 0.91 -26.82 4.44
C PRO A 8 0.90 -25.34 4.10
N LYS A 9 1.49 -24.52 4.96
CA LYS A 9 1.64 -23.07 4.76
C LYS A 9 3.09 -22.68 4.86
N VAL A 10 3.48 -21.75 4.00
CA VAL A 10 4.85 -21.26 3.88
C VAL A 10 4.84 -19.74 3.82
N TYR A 11 5.96 -19.13 4.22
CA TYR A 11 6.15 -17.70 4.10
C TYR A 11 7.39 -17.34 3.28
N LEU A 12 7.35 -16.15 2.69
CA LEU A 12 8.47 -15.46 2.05
C LEU A 12 8.50 -14.02 2.58
N ASP A 13 9.57 -13.65 3.29
CA ASP A 13 9.86 -12.28 3.69
C ASP A 13 10.54 -11.56 2.52
N ILE A 14 10.03 -10.39 2.16
CA ILE A 14 10.41 -9.67 0.95
C ILE A 14 11.02 -8.31 1.30
N ALA A 15 12.09 -7.96 0.61
CA ALA A 15 12.63 -6.62 0.51
C ALA A 15 12.66 -6.13 -0.94
N VAL A 16 12.45 -4.84 -1.15
CA VAL A 16 12.64 -4.16 -2.44
C VAL A 16 13.77 -3.15 -2.27
N GLY A 17 14.86 -3.34 -2.99
CA GLY A 17 16.12 -2.63 -2.71
C GLY A 17 16.61 -2.95 -1.29
N GLU A 18 16.82 -1.90 -0.49
CA GLU A 18 17.24 -2.02 0.91
C GLU A 18 16.06 -2.01 1.91
N LYS A 19 14.82 -1.91 1.42
CA LYS A 19 13.64 -1.71 2.24
C LYS A 19 12.86 -3.01 2.39
N ASP A 20 12.69 -3.50 3.62
CA ASP A 20 11.74 -4.56 3.93
C ASP A 20 10.31 -4.11 3.63
N VAL A 21 9.57 -4.91 2.84
CA VAL A 21 8.17 -4.61 2.46
C VAL A 21 7.17 -5.50 3.19
N GLY A 22 7.57 -6.71 3.57
CA GLY A 22 6.82 -7.57 4.48
C GLY A 22 6.81 -9.05 4.08
N ARG A 23 5.85 -9.80 4.61
CA ARG A 23 5.71 -11.24 4.45
C ARG A 23 4.56 -11.64 3.54
N ILE A 24 4.86 -12.47 2.54
CA ILE A 24 3.87 -13.23 1.77
C ILE A 24 3.66 -14.57 2.47
N VAL A 25 2.41 -14.99 2.66
CA VAL A 25 2.08 -16.34 3.15
C VAL A 25 1.26 -17.06 2.10
N ALA A 26 1.70 -18.26 1.73
CA ALA A 26 1.01 -19.12 0.77
C ALA A 26 0.58 -20.44 1.42
N GLU A 27 -0.59 -20.92 1.01
CA GLU A 27 -1.12 -22.25 1.30
C GLU A 27 -0.88 -23.16 0.10
N LEU A 28 -0.36 -24.36 0.35
CA LEU A 28 0.05 -25.31 -0.68
C LEU A 28 -0.95 -26.46 -0.82
N TYR A 29 -1.23 -26.86 -2.05
CA TYR A 29 -2.23 -27.86 -2.39
C TYR A 29 -1.67 -29.29 -2.38
N LEU A 30 -1.23 -29.76 -1.22
CA LEU A 30 -0.58 -31.07 -1.06
C LEU A 30 -1.37 -32.23 -1.72
N ASN A 31 -2.70 -32.22 -1.60
CA ASN A 31 -3.55 -33.29 -2.15
C ASN A 31 -3.72 -33.25 -3.66
N ARG A 32 -3.39 -32.12 -4.28
CA ARG A 32 -3.62 -31.86 -5.70
C ARG A 32 -2.31 -32.00 -6.47
N ALA A 33 -1.22 -31.45 -5.94
CA ALA A 33 0.12 -31.57 -6.51
C ALA A 33 1.15 -32.06 -5.48
N PRO A 34 1.03 -33.30 -4.97
CA PRO A 34 1.89 -33.80 -3.90
C PRO A 34 3.38 -33.75 -4.25
N SER A 35 3.77 -34.19 -5.46
CA SER A 35 5.19 -34.22 -5.84
C SER A 35 5.77 -32.81 -5.94
N THR A 36 4.98 -31.86 -6.46
CA THR A 36 5.37 -30.45 -6.54
C THR A 36 5.47 -29.81 -5.16
N VAL A 37 4.52 -30.08 -4.26
CA VAL A 37 4.52 -29.50 -2.92
C VAL A 37 5.69 -30.04 -2.11
N ASP A 38 5.95 -31.34 -2.15
CA ASP A 38 7.10 -31.95 -1.47
C ASP A 38 8.42 -31.35 -1.98
N ALA A 39 8.60 -31.29 -3.30
CA ALA A 39 9.78 -30.68 -3.90
C ALA A 39 9.96 -29.20 -3.51
N PHE A 40 8.87 -28.43 -3.49
CA PHE A 40 8.91 -27.01 -3.08
C PHE A 40 9.30 -26.86 -1.61
N LEU A 41 8.78 -27.72 -0.73
CA LEU A 41 9.11 -27.71 0.71
C LEU A 41 10.56 -28.12 0.97
N GLU A 42 11.06 -29.15 0.27
CA GLU A 42 12.47 -29.58 0.35
C GLU A 42 13.41 -28.44 -0.05
N ASN A 43 13.06 -27.69 -1.10
CA ASN A 43 13.85 -26.56 -1.59
C ASN A 43 13.54 -25.22 -0.90
N LEU A 44 12.56 -25.15 0.00
CA LEU A 44 12.06 -23.88 0.54
C LEU A 44 13.18 -23.00 1.14
N HIS A 45 14.07 -23.62 1.92
CA HIS A 45 15.18 -22.95 2.60
C HIS A 45 16.18 -22.30 1.62
N THR A 46 16.24 -22.80 0.38
CA THR A 46 17.15 -22.29 -0.65
C THR A 46 16.70 -20.97 -1.24
N TYR A 47 15.40 -20.61 -1.15
CA TYR A 47 14.90 -19.34 -1.68
C TYR A 47 15.42 -18.11 -0.94
N LYS A 48 15.89 -18.27 0.31
CA LYS A 48 16.48 -17.15 1.05
C LYS A 48 17.73 -16.66 0.33
N GLY A 49 17.72 -15.39 -0.06
CA GLY A 49 18.80 -14.75 -0.81
C GLY A 49 18.53 -14.62 -2.31
N HIS A 50 17.53 -15.33 -2.84
CA HIS A 50 17.10 -15.23 -4.23
C HIS A 50 16.19 -14.03 -4.48
N HIS A 51 15.94 -13.77 -5.75
CA HIS A 51 15.19 -12.61 -6.21
C HIS A 51 13.97 -13.01 -7.02
N PHE A 52 13.01 -12.11 -7.10
CA PHE A 52 12.03 -12.14 -8.18
C PHE A 52 12.67 -11.51 -9.42
N ASP A 53 13.23 -12.35 -10.29
CA ASP A 53 13.98 -11.91 -11.46
C ASP A 53 13.08 -11.34 -12.55
N ARG A 54 11.78 -11.69 -12.58
CA ARG A 54 10.83 -11.13 -13.54
C ARG A 54 9.57 -10.60 -12.84
N ALA A 55 9.19 -9.37 -13.16
CA ALA A 55 7.92 -8.78 -12.72
C ALA A 55 7.13 -8.26 -13.93
N ILE A 56 6.10 -8.98 -14.35
CA ILE A 56 5.30 -8.61 -15.53
C ILE A 56 3.92 -8.18 -15.05
N LYS A 57 3.65 -6.86 -15.19
CA LYS A 57 2.37 -6.25 -14.84
C LYS A 57 1.21 -6.95 -15.52
N ASN A 58 0.12 -7.16 -14.78
CA ASN A 58 -1.08 -7.85 -15.22
C ASN A 58 -0.81 -9.28 -15.72
N PHE A 59 0.21 -9.94 -15.18
CA PHE A 59 0.51 -11.33 -15.52
C PHE A 59 1.03 -12.11 -14.31
N MET A 60 2.30 -11.92 -13.95
CA MET A 60 2.95 -12.70 -12.89
C MET A 60 4.25 -12.05 -12.38
N ILE A 61 4.67 -12.48 -11.19
CA ILE A 61 6.02 -12.27 -10.66
C ILE A 61 6.71 -13.64 -10.54
N GLN A 62 7.96 -13.76 -10.97
CA GLN A 62 8.68 -15.03 -10.99
C GLN A 62 10.00 -14.94 -10.24
N CYS A 63 10.26 -15.97 -9.45
CA CYS A 63 11.51 -16.21 -8.76
C CYS A 63 12.29 -17.32 -9.46
N GLU A 64 13.57 -17.08 -9.74
CA GLU A 64 14.46 -18.09 -10.28
C GLU A 64 15.52 -18.45 -9.23
N ASN A 65 15.51 -19.71 -8.79
CA ASN A 65 16.61 -20.23 -8.00
C ASN A 65 17.73 -20.66 -8.96
N GLY A 66 18.95 -20.18 -8.71
CA GLY A 66 20.02 -19.96 -9.70
C GLY A 66 20.70 -21.19 -10.29
N ASN A 67 20.00 -22.31 -10.49
CA ASN A 67 20.57 -23.52 -11.08
C ASN A 67 19.66 -24.20 -12.12
N SER A 68 19.02 -23.41 -12.99
CA SER A 68 18.06 -23.85 -14.01
C SER A 68 18.55 -24.92 -14.99
N ASN A 69 19.86 -25.05 -15.20
CA ASN A 69 20.41 -25.82 -16.34
C ASN A 69 20.60 -27.32 -16.06
N ASN A 70 20.56 -27.77 -14.80
CA ASN A 70 20.73 -29.18 -14.40
C ASN A 70 19.65 -29.69 -13.42
N GLU A 71 18.53 -28.98 -13.33
CA GLU A 71 17.44 -29.36 -12.44
C GLU A 71 16.65 -30.55 -12.95
N SER A 72 16.24 -31.41 -12.01
CA SER A 72 15.27 -32.47 -12.28
C SER A 72 13.94 -31.85 -12.71
N LYS A 73 13.25 -32.50 -13.65
CA LYS A 73 11.93 -32.06 -14.12
C LYS A 73 10.83 -32.83 -13.42
N LEU A 74 9.77 -32.14 -13.01
CA LEU A 74 8.55 -32.76 -12.49
C LEU A 74 7.54 -33.01 -13.62
N GLU A 75 6.69 -34.01 -13.43
CA GLU A 75 5.48 -34.14 -14.23
C GLU A 75 4.50 -33.01 -13.88
N ILE A 76 3.69 -32.58 -14.85
CA ILE A 76 2.69 -31.54 -14.61
C ILE A 76 1.53 -32.18 -13.85
N GLU A 77 1.32 -31.76 -12.61
CA GLU A 77 0.16 -32.10 -11.79
C GLU A 77 -0.92 -31.03 -11.95
N ASN A 78 -2.16 -31.28 -11.51
CA ASN A 78 -3.24 -30.28 -11.54
C ASN A 78 -3.56 -29.66 -12.91
N VAL A 79 -3.44 -30.42 -13.99
CA VAL A 79 -3.65 -29.92 -15.37
C VAL A 79 -5.02 -29.27 -15.60
N ASN A 80 -6.03 -29.62 -14.81
CA ASN A 80 -7.40 -29.11 -14.92
C ASN A 80 -7.63 -27.81 -14.13
N ASP A 81 -6.66 -27.39 -13.31
CA ASP A 81 -6.79 -26.18 -12.51
C ASP A 81 -6.82 -24.94 -13.39
N LYS A 82 -7.76 -24.05 -13.08
CA LYS A 82 -7.92 -22.80 -13.80
C LYS A 82 -7.02 -21.74 -13.19
N PHE A 83 -6.31 -21.04 -14.06
CA PHE A 83 -5.62 -19.80 -13.74
C PHE A 83 -6.59 -18.63 -13.94
N ASP A 84 -7.71 -18.63 -13.21
CA ASP A 84 -8.84 -17.69 -13.38
C ASP A 84 -8.91 -16.61 -12.29
N GLN A 85 -7.90 -16.54 -11.43
CA GLN A 85 -7.76 -15.55 -10.37
C GLN A 85 -6.28 -15.18 -10.15
N PRO A 86 -5.99 -13.99 -9.61
CA PRO A 86 -4.65 -13.64 -9.18
C PRO A 86 -4.22 -14.47 -7.96
N PHE A 87 -2.94 -14.36 -7.63
CA PHE A 87 -2.30 -14.90 -6.44
C PHE A 87 -2.22 -16.42 -6.34
N LEU A 88 -2.20 -17.10 -7.49
CA LEU A 88 -1.92 -18.53 -7.58
C LEU A 88 -0.42 -18.76 -7.67
N LEU A 89 0.09 -19.74 -6.91
CA LEU A 89 1.47 -20.23 -7.01
C LEU A 89 1.53 -21.36 -8.03
N ALA A 90 2.47 -21.26 -8.97
CA ALA A 90 2.70 -22.30 -9.98
C ALA A 90 4.17 -22.41 -10.38
N LEU A 91 4.57 -23.60 -10.82
CA LEU A 91 5.94 -23.85 -11.31
C LEU A 91 6.15 -23.25 -12.69
N ALA A 92 7.35 -22.70 -12.95
CA ALA A 92 7.74 -22.29 -14.29
C ALA A 92 8.11 -23.52 -15.13
N GLY A 93 7.24 -23.88 -16.08
CA GLY A 93 7.30 -25.13 -16.82
C GLY A 93 7.26 -26.33 -15.88
N ASN A 94 8.31 -27.17 -15.95
CA ASN A 94 8.46 -28.39 -15.16
C ASN A 94 9.64 -28.30 -14.17
N SER A 95 10.12 -27.09 -13.87
CA SER A 95 11.23 -26.89 -12.92
C SER A 95 10.83 -27.26 -11.49
N VAL A 96 11.79 -27.71 -10.69
CA VAL A 96 11.63 -27.96 -9.25
C VAL A 96 11.88 -26.72 -8.40
N SER A 97 12.54 -25.69 -8.95
CA SER A 97 13.04 -24.56 -8.17
C SER A 97 12.47 -23.21 -8.62
N GLN A 98 11.96 -23.11 -9.85
CA GLN A 98 11.41 -21.88 -10.37
C GLN A 98 9.89 -21.86 -10.22
N PHE A 99 9.38 -20.81 -9.57
CA PHE A 99 7.95 -20.61 -9.41
C PHE A 99 7.58 -19.18 -9.76
N PHE A 100 6.31 -18.99 -10.08
CA PHE A 100 5.71 -17.68 -10.22
C PHE A 100 4.43 -17.57 -9.40
N ILE A 101 4.08 -16.33 -9.11
CA ILE A 101 2.82 -15.96 -8.50
C ILE A 101 2.04 -15.14 -9.52
N THR A 102 0.82 -15.57 -9.87
CA THR A 102 -0.01 -14.80 -10.80
C THR A 102 -0.47 -13.49 -10.17
N THR A 103 -0.62 -12.46 -11.00
CA THR A 103 -1.18 -11.16 -10.59
C THR A 103 -2.45 -10.81 -11.39
N SER A 104 -2.81 -11.66 -12.36
CA SER A 104 -4.04 -11.56 -13.14
C SER A 104 -4.53 -12.95 -13.58
N LYS A 105 -5.72 -13.00 -14.19
CA LYS A 105 -6.25 -14.21 -14.83
C LYS A 105 -5.37 -14.59 -16.02
N SER A 106 -4.86 -15.81 -16.03
CA SER A 106 -3.85 -16.28 -16.99
C SER A 106 -4.21 -17.65 -17.56
N GLN A 107 -5.39 -17.77 -18.17
CA GLN A 107 -5.93 -19.04 -18.68
C GLN A 107 -5.00 -19.78 -19.66
N HIS A 108 -4.14 -19.06 -20.37
CA HIS A 108 -3.17 -19.63 -21.31
C HIS A 108 -2.07 -20.51 -20.65
N LEU A 109 -1.95 -20.46 -19.32
CA LEU A 109 -1.05 -21.28 -18.49
C LEU A 109 -1.66 -22.64 -18.12
N GLN A 110 -2.98 -22.79 -18.26
CA GLN A 110 -3.69 -24.02 -17.90
C GLN A 110 -3.14 -25.23 -18.69
N GLY A 111 -2.92 -26.33 -17.99
CA GLY A 111 -2.35 -27.57 -18.55
C GLY A 111 -0.86 -27.50 -18.90
N LYS A 112 -0.19 -26.37 -18.73
CA LYS A 112 1.26 -26.19 -19.01
C LYS A 112 2.10 -26.00 -17.75
N HIS A 113 1.47 -25.65 -16.64
CA HIS A 113 2.11 -25.33 -15.37
C HIS A 113 1.35 -25.99 -14.24
N THR A 114 2.05 -26.61 -13.29
CA THR A 114 1.44 -27.12 -12.08
C THR A 114 1.04 -25.95 -11.17
N CYS A 115 -0.26 -25.73 -10.99
CA CYS A 115 -0.77 -24.85 -9.93
C CYS A 115 -0.73 -25.61 -8.61
N PHE A 116 0.10 -25.17 -7.67
CA PHE A 116 0.37 -25.93 -6.43
C PHE A 116 0.08 -25.15 -5.17
N GLY A 117 -0.42 -23.91 -5.26
CA GLY A 117 -0.82 -23.17 -4.08
C GLY A 117 -1.50 -21.84 -4.39
N ARG A 118 -1.77 -21.09 -3.32
CA ARG A 118 -2.29 -19.72 -3.40
C ARG A 118 -1.79 -18.87 -2.25
N VAL A 119 -1.72 -17.57 -2.47
CA VAL A 119 -1.38 -16.62 -1.42
C VAL A 119 -2.61 -16.36 -0.56
N ILE A 120 -2.43 -16.47 0.75
CA ILE A 120 -3.47 -16.25 1.75
C ILE A 120 -3.22 -15.00 2.59
N ARG A 121 -1.99 -14.47 2.63
CA ARG A 121 -1.63 -13.19 3.27
C ARG A 121 -0.51 -12.48 2.48
N GLY A 122 -0.44 -11.16 2.58
CA GLY A 122 0.59 -10.37 1.89
C GLY A 122 0.31 -10.09 0.41
N LYS A 123 -0.96 -10.13 -0.02
CA LYS A 123 -1.37 -9.75 -1.39
C LYS A 123 -0.90 -8.35 -1.78
N SER A 124 -0.89 -7.40 -0.84
CA SER A 124 -0.36 -6.05 -1.07
C SER A 124 1.12 -6.03 -1.44
N ILE A 125 1.91 -6.99 -0.92
CA ILE A 125 3.34 -7.10 -1.22
C ILE A 125 3.52 -7.60 -2.65
N ILE A 126 2.72 -8.59 -3.08
CA ILE A 126 2.73 -9.06 -4.47
C ILE A 126 2.41 -7.93 -5.44
N ARG A 127 1.41 -7.10 -5.12
CA ARG A 127 1.11 -5.90 -5.90
C ARG A 127 2.27 -4.90 -5.87
N GLU A 128 2.94 -4.68 -4.74
CA GLU A 128 4.14 -3.83 -4.70
C GLU A 128 5.25 -4.36 -5.63
N ILE A 129 5.50 -5.68 -5.63
CA ILE A 129 6.46 -6.33 -6.54
C ILE A 129 6.03 -6.18 -8.00
N GLU A 130 4.74 -6.39 -8.32
CA GLU A 130 4.22 -6.27 -9.68
C GLU A 130 4.43 -4.87 -10.27
N TYR A 131 4.28 -3.83 -9.45
CA TYR A 131 4.35 -2.44 -9.90
C TYR A 131 5.76 -1.84 -9.90
N VAL A 132 6.80 -2.59 -9.49
CA VAL A 132 8.19 -2.10 -9.53
C VAL A 132 8.58 -1.68 -10.94
N LYS A 133 9.53 -0.75 -11.02
CA LYS A 133 10.12 -0.38 -12.31
C LYS A 133 10.94 -1.54 -12.84
N THR A 134 10.72 -1.93 -14.09
CA THR A 134 11.46 -3.01 -14.76
C THR A 134 12.34 -2.48 -15.89
N GLY A 135 13.44 -3.17 -16.14
CA GLY A 135 14.37 -2.94 -17.25
C GLY A 135 14.16 -3.93 -18.39
N LYS A 136 15.27 -4.36 -19.00
CA LYS A 136 15.28 -5.36 -20.06
C LYS A 136 14.72 -6.69 -19.54
N GLU A 137 13.96 -7.39 -20.38
CA GLU A 137 13.40 -8.73 -20.07
C GLU A 137 12.51 -8.77 -18.80
N TYR A 138 11.96 -7.61 -18.40
CA TYR A 138 11.10 -7.43 -17.23
C TYR A 138 11.81 -7.62 -15.87
N ASN A 139 13.13 -7.48 -15.86
CA ASN A 139 13.90 -7.55 -14.62
C ASN A 139 13.66 -6.30 -13.76
N PRO A 140 13.32 -6.43 -12.45
CA PRO A 140 13.23 -5.29 -11.56
C PRO A 140 14.51 -4.45 -11.54
N VAL A 141 14.36 -3.12 -11.63
CA VAL A 141 15.50 -2.17 -11.55
C VAL A 141 16.07 -2.14 -10.15
N GLU A 142 15.20 -2.13 -9.14
CA GLU A 142 15.58 -2.37 -7.75
C GLU A 142 15.40 -3.86 -7.44
N PRO A 143 16.40 -4.55 -6.88
CA PRO A 143 16.29 -5.97 -6.59
C PRO A 143 15.12 -6.28 -5.64
N VAL A 144 14.28 -7.24 -6.01
CA VAL A 144 13.21 -7.75 -5.15
C VAL A 144 13.69 -9.06 -4.55
N LYS A 145 14.12 -9.04 -3.28
CA LYS A 145 14.82 -10.14 -2.63
C LYS A 145 13.94 -10.87 -1.62
N ILE A 146 14.05 -12.19 -1.57
CA ILE A 146 13.53 -13.02 -0.49
C ILE A 146 14.56 -13.00 0.64
N THR A 147 14.27 -12.27 1.72
CA THR A 147 15.18 -12.09 2.87
C THR A 147 15.03 -13.19 3.93
N GLY A 148 13.89 -13.87 3.94
CA GLY A 148 13.59 -15.01 4.80
C GLY A 148 12.50 -15.89 4.17
N CYS A 149 12.49 -17.17 4.50
CA CYS A 149 11.48 -18.11 4.05
C CYS A 149 11.42 -19.31 5.00
N GLY A 150 10.28 -19.99 5.03
CA GLY A 150 10.06 -21.16 5.90
C GLY A 150 8.60 -21.58 5.96
N THR A 151 8.31 -22.61 6.76
CA THR A 151 6.94 -22.99 7.11
C THR A 151 6.31 -21.90 7.97
N TRP A 152 4.99 -21.76 7.89
CA TRP A 152 4.23 -20.75 8.62
C TRP A 152 3.03 -21.38 9.31
N GLU A 153 2.84 -21.07 10.60
CA GLU A 153 1.68 -21.49 11.39
C GLU A 153 0.72 -20.33 11.61
N VAL A 154 -0.55 -20.62 11.95
CA VAL A 154 -1.62 -19.60 12.03
C VAL A 154 -1.31 -18.45 12.99
N ASP A 155 -0.56 -18.74 14.07
CA ASP A 155 -0.19 -17.77 15.09
C ASP A 155 1.12 -17.03 14.77
N ASP A 156 1.82 -17.41 13.69
CA ASP A 156 3.05 -16.75 13.29
C ASP A 156 2.77 -15.33 12.75
N PRO A 157 3.67 -14.37 13.02
CA PRO A 157 3.47 -13.00 12.58
C PRO A 157 3.47 -12.89 11.04
N VAL A 158 2.68 -11.95 10.56
CA VAL A 158 2.66 -11.52 9.15
C VAL A 158 3.04 -10.03 9.10
N PRO A 159 4.33 -9.69 9.20
CA PRO A 159 4.76 -8.30 9.11
C PRO A 159 4.41 -7.74 7.74
N ILE A 160 3.70 -6.62 7.71
CA ILE A 160 3.32 -5.93 6.47
C ILE A 160 3.61 -4.45 6.70
N TYR A 161 4.59 -3.92 5.96
CA TYR A 161 5.08 -2.56 6.14
C TYR A 161 4.49 -1.59 5.12
N ASN A 162 3.70 -2.09 4.19
CA ASN A 162 3.11 -1.32 3.11
C ASN A 162 1.58 -1.19 3.20
N ALA A 163 0.90 -1.79 4.18
CA ALA A 163 -0.56 -1.80 4.30
C ALA A 163 -0.98 -2.10 5.75
N CYS A 164 -2.26 -1.92 6.07
CA CYS A 164 -2.82 -2.29 7.37
C CYS A 164 -3.99 -3.26 7.18
N TYR A 165 -3.84 -4.48 7.69
CA TYR A 165 -4.82 -5.56 7.60
C TYR A 165 -5.67 -5.73 8.87
N GLU A 166 -5.60 -4.80 9.83
CA GLU A 166 -6.44 -4.85 11.02
C GLU A 166 -7.92 -4.73 10.65
N GLU A 167 -8.72 -5.73 11.03
CA GLU A 167 -10.16 -5.78 10.77
C GLU A 167 -10.92 -5.04 11.88
N VAL A 168 -11.04 -3.72 11.73
CA VAL A 168 -11.79 -2.85 12.65
C VAL A 168 -12.79 -2.00 11.91
N ALA A 169 -13.86 -1.60 12.61
CA ALA A 169 -14.95 -0.79 12.07
C ALA A 169 -15.56 -1.36 10.76
N GLY A 170 -15.56 -2.69 10.62
CA GLY A 170 -16.10 -3.39 9.45
C GLY A 170 -15.21 -3.39 8.22
N ASP A 171 -13.92 -3.02 8.33
CA ASP A 171 -12.98 -3.17 7.23
C ASP A 171 -12.56 -4.64 7.07
N VAL A 172 -13.25 -5.35 6.17
CA VAL A 172 -12.99 -6.74 5.75
C VAL A 172 -12.40 -6.82 4.34
N TYR A 173 -12.04 -5.67 3.77
CA TYR A 173 -11.78 -5.53 2.34
C TYR A 173 -10.31 -5.76 1.99
N GLU A 174 -9.99 -6.07 0.74
CA GLU A 174 -8.63 -6.22 0.23
C GLU A 174 -7.95 -4.85 0.04
N GLU A 175 -6.61 -4.80 0.14
CA GLU A 175 -5.83 -3.55 0.00
C GLU A 175 -6.05 -2.87 -1.36
N TYR A 176 -6.31 -3.66 -2.40
CA TYR A 176 -6.60 -3.25 -3.77
C TYR A 176 -8.02 -3.69 -4.14
N PRO A 177 -8.87 -2.79 -4.65
CA PRO A 177 -10.29 -3.08 -4.86
C PRO A 177 -10.56 -4.09 -5.99
N ASP A 178 -9.68 -4.17 -6.99
CA ASP A 178 -9.82 -5.16 -8.07
C ASP A 178 -9.66 -6.60 -7.59
N ASP A 179 -8.98 -6.79 -6.47
CA ASP A 179 -8.80 -8.09 -5.82
C ASP A 179 -9.92 -8.44 -4.84
N ASP A 180 -10.82 -7.49 -4.56
CA ASP A 180 -11.85 -7.62 -3.56
C ASP A 180 -13.10 -8.31 -4.13
N SER A 181 -13.50 -9.41 -3.49
CA SER A 181 -14.70 -10.18 -3.83
C SER A 181 -15.93 -9.84 -2.98
N HIS A 182 -15.79 -8.97 -1.98
CA HIS A 182 -16.87 -8.53 -1.09
C HIS A 182 -17.64 -7.33 -1.65
N ILE A 183 -17.11 -6.67 -2.67
CA ILE A 183 -17.78 -5.57 -3.38
C ILE A 183 -18.39 -6.03 -4.70
N ASP A 184 -19.57 -5.51 -4.99
CA ASP A 184 -20.05 -5.39 -6.37
C ASP A 184 -19.40 -4.16 -7.02
N LYS A 185 -18.50 -4.41 -7.97
CA LYS A 185 -17.67 -3.40 -8.64
C LYS A 185 -18.48 -2.50 -9.59
N GLU A 186 -19.62 -2.98 -10.06
CA GLU A 186 -20.55 -2.22 -10.89
C GLU A 186 -21.54 -1.40 -10.04
N SER A 187 -21.44 -1.49 -8.72
CA SER A 187 -22.34 -0.79 -7.79
C SER A 187 -21.60 0.28 -6.99
N SER A 188 -21.79 1.54 -7.39
CA SER A 188 -21.36 2.72 -6.63
C SER A 188 -21.82 2.68 -5.16
N ALA A 189 -23.01 2.11 -4.89
CA ALA A 189 -23.49 1.89 -3.53
C ALA A 189 -22.61 0.92 -2.72
N SER A 190 -22.23 -0.20 -3.34
CA SER A 190 -21.40 -1.22 -2.71
C SER A 190 -20.01 -0.69 -2.41
N VAL A 191 -19.36 -0.07 -3.41
CA VAL A 191 -18.00 0.46 -3.26
C VAL A 191 -17.96 1.64 -2.29
N TYR A 192 -18.97 2.51 -2.29
CA TYR A 192 -19.08 3.59 -1.32
C TYR A 192 -19.13 3.09 0.13
N ARG A 193 -19.90 2.01 0.39
CA ARG A 193 -19.95 1.39 1.73
C ARG A 193 -18.59 0.87 2.15
N ALA A 194 -17.89 0.18 1.24
CA ALA A 194 -16.55 -0.35 1.51
C ALA A 194 -15.55 0.77 1.82
N ALA A 195 -15.45 1.77 0.95
CA ALA A 195 -14.56 2.92 1.14
C ALA A 195 -14.86 3.68 2.45
N THR A 196 -16.14 3.80 2.80
CA THR A 196 -16.57 4.44 4.07
C THR A 196 -16.14 3.62 5.29
N ALA A 197 -16.34 2.30 5.27
CA ALA A 197 -15.92 1.40 6.34
C ALA A 197 -14.40 1.45 6.54
N ILE A 198 -13.62 1.34 5.45
CA ILE A 198 -12.16 1.44 5.45
C ILE A 198 -11.70 2.79 6.03
N LYS A 199 -12.32 3.90 5.59
CA LYS A 199 -12.00 5.23 6.13
C LYS A 199 -12.31 5.31 7.63
N ASN A 200 -13.42 4.72 8.08
CA ASN A 200 -13.79 4.73 9.50
C ASN A 200 -12.83 3.86 10.33
N ALA A 201 -12.37 2.73 9.80
CA ALA A 201 -11.32 1.91 10.40
C ALA A 201 -10.04 2.74 10.64
N GLY A 202 -9.62 3.51 9.65
CA GLY A 202 -8.52 4.46 9.80
C GLY A 202 -8.76 5.50 10.90
N GLY A 203 -10.01 5.97 11.05
CA GLY A 203 -10.42 6.87 12.12
C GLY A 203 -10.27 6.28 13.51
N GLU A 204 -10.69 5.03 13.70
CA GLU A 204 -10.55 4.32 14.98
C GLU A 204 -9.09 4.05 15.33
N ILE A 205 -8.29 3.58 14.36
CA ILE A 205 -6.85 3.36 14.54
C ILE A 205 -6.14 4.68 14.89
N PHE A 206 -6.49 5.78 14.22
CA PHE A 206 -5.91 7.09 14.50
C PHE A 206 -6.19 7.55 15.94
N LYS A 207 -7.42 7.33 16.45
CA LYS A 207 -7.79 7.67 17.84
C LYS A 207 -7.00 6.87 18.87
N ARG A 208 -6.55 5.66 18.54
CA ARG A 208 -5.69 4.82 19.39
C ARG A 208 -4.22 5.26 19.40
N GLY A 209 -3.87 6.31 18.66
CA GLY A 209 -2.51 6.85 18.62
C GLY A 209 -1.61 6.22 17.57
N ASP A 210 -2.17 5.51 16.57
CA ASP A 210 -1.41 4.92 15.46
C ASP A 210 -1.69 5.66 14.14
N PRO A 211 -0.98 6.78 13.88
CA PRO A 211 -1.18 7.54 12.65
C PRO A 211 -0.69 6.82 11.40
N GLN A 212 0.22 5.84 11.53
CA GLN A 212 0.81 5.13 10.39
C GLN A 212 -0.19 4.14 9.80
N ASN A 213 -0.77 3.27 10.63
CA ASN A 213 -1.80 2.33 10.16
C ASN A 213 -3.09 3.05 9.77
N ALA A 214 -3.44 4.14 10.46
CA ALA A 214 -4.53 5.00 10.03
C ALA A 214 -4.30 5.57 8.63
N PHE A 215 -3.09 6.06 8.33
CA PHE A 215 -2.72 6.53 7.00
C PHE A 215 -2.87 5.44 5.94
N PHE A 216 -2.44 4.20 6.24
CA PHE A 216 -2.64 3.08 5.32
C PHE A 216 -4.11 2.83 5.02
N LYS A 217 -4.99 2.83 6.03
CA LYS A 217 -6.44 2.71 5.81
C LYS A 217 -7.00 3.88 5.00
N TYR A 218 -6.61 5.12 5.27
CA TYR A 218 -7.09 6.26 4.48
C TYR A 218 -6.63 6.18 3.02
N ARG A 219 -5.40 5.75 2.77
CA ARG A 219 -4.87 5.53 1.43
C ARG A 219 -5.61 4.39 0.71
N LYS A 220 -5.95 3.31 1.42
CA LYS A 220 -6.79 2.22 0.93
C LYS A 220 -8.20 2.71 0.55
N ALA A 221 -8.87 3.44 1.44
CA ALA A 221 -10.16 4.05 1.15
C ALA A 221 -10.11 4.97 -0.07
N LEU A 222 -9.03 5.75 -0.22
CA LEU A 222 -8.83 6.61 -1.39
C LEU A 222 -8.71 5.79 -2.67
N ARG A 223 -8.00 4.65 -2.67
CA ARG A 223 -7.91 3.78 -3.85
C ARG A 223 -9.30 3.30 -4.29
N TYR A 224 -10.13 2.83 -3.37
CA TYR A 224 -11.51 2.41 -3.69
C TYR A 224 -12.32 3.56 -4.30
N VAL A 225 -12.21 4.76 -3.72
CA VAL A 225 -12.89 5.96 -4.22
C VAL A 225 -12.42 6.34 -5.61
N MET A 226 -11.11 6.28 -5.88
CA MET A 226 -10.53 6.72 -7.14
C MET A 226 -10.75 5.73 -8.28
N GLU A 227 -10.71 4.43 -7.99
CA GLU A 227 -10.88 3.37 -9.00
C GLU A 227 -12.32 3.34 -9.53
N TYR A 228 -13.30 3.47 -8.63
CA TYR A 228 -14.73 3.39 -8.96
C TYR A 228 -15.41 4.74 -8.72
N PHE A 229 -14.77 5.83 -9.13
CA PHE A 229 -15.35 7.17 -8.98
C PHE A 229 -16.51 7.33 -9.98
N PRO A 230 -17.76 7.57 -9.53
CA PRO A 230 -18.91 7.61 -10.42
C PRO A 230 -18.84 8.79 -11.40
N ASP A 231 -19.43 8.63 -12.58
CA ASP A 231 -19.60 9.73 -13.53
C ASP A 231 -20.69 10.71 -13.04
N PRO A 232 -20.46 12.03 -13.08
CA PRO A 232 -21.43 13.02 -12.61
C PRO A 232 -22.73 13.08 -13.42
N ASP A 233 -22.69 12.73 -14.71
CA ASP A 233 -23.86 12.74 -15.59
C ASP A 233 -24.69 11.45 -15.44
N GLU A 234 -24.03 10.32 -15.14
CA GLU A 234 -24.71 9.03 -14.94
C GLU A 234 -25.24 8.83 -13.51
N GLU A 235 -24.43 9.15 -12.49
CA GLU A 235 -24.77 8.92 -11.08
C GLU A 235 -24.49 10.16 -10.20
N PRO A 236 -25.18 11.30 -10.40
CA PRO A 236 -24.90 12.57 -9.73
C PRO A 236 -24.93 12.48 -8.19
N ASP A 237 -25.85 11.69 -7.64
CA ASP A 237 -25.97 11.49 -6.19
C ASP A 237 -24.75 10.77 -5.60
N TYR A 238 -24.23 9.75 -6.31
CA TYR A 238 -23.03 9.04 -5.86
C TYR A 238 -21.76 9.84 -6.16
N PHE A 239 -21.69 10.56 -7.28
CA PHE A 239 -20.61 11.50 -7.55
C PHE A 239 -20.44 12.50 -6.39
N ALA A 240 -21.54 13.10 -5.90
CA ALA A 240 -21.52 14.01 -4.77
C ALA A 240 -21.05 13.31 -3.47
N LYS A 241 -21.56 12.11 -3.19
CA LYS A 241 -21.15 11.30 -2.02
C LYS A 241 -19.66 10.95 -2.05
N TYR A 242 -19.14 10.51 -3.21
CA TYR A 242 -17.74 10.17 -3.40
C TYR A 242 -16.84 11.40 -3.29
N THR A 243 -17.25 12.53 -3.84
CA THR A 243 -16.55 13.81 -3.70
C THR A 243 -16.41 14.20 -2.23
N GLU A 244 -17.49 14.11 -1.46
CA GLU A 244 -17.48 14.40 -0.02
C GLU A 244 -16.63 13.39 0.77
N LEU A 245 -16.68 12.10 0.42
CA LEU A 245 -15.84 11.08 1.05
C LEU A 245 -14.35 11.30 0.74
N LYS A 246 -14.00 11.60 -0.52
CA LYS A 246 -12.64 11.94 -0.96
C LYS A 246 -12.08 13.13 -0.18
N LYS A 247 -12.87 14.19 -0.02
CA LYS A 247 -12.51 15.37 0.79
C LYS A 247 -12.21 14.98 2.24
N LYS A 248 -13.10 14.18 2.87
CA LYS A 248 -12.88 13.68 4.25
C LYS A 248 -11.63 12.82 4.35
N ILE A 249 -11.34 11.99 3.35
CA ILE A 249 -10.13 11.18 3.28
C ILE A 249 -8.89 12.08 3.20
N TYR A 250 -8.83 13.07 2.31
CA TYR A 250 -7.70 13.99 2.25
C TYR A 250 -7.51 14.83 3.52
N LEU A 251 -8.60 15.22 4.19
CA LEU A 251 -8.52 15.85 5.52
C LEU A 251 -7.88 14.89 6.53
N ASN A 252 -8.21 13.60 6.51
CA ASN A 252 -7.60 12.65 7.42
C ASN A 252 -6.14 12.35 7.05
N MET A 253 -5.83 12.21 5.76
CA MET A 253 -4.47 11.96 5.27
C MET A 253 -3.54 13.12 5.57
N SER A 254 -3.94 14.37 5.31
CA SER A 254 -3.11 15.54 5.64
C SER A 254 -2.77 15.61 7.13
N LEU A 255 -3.72 15.30 8.02
CA LEU A 255 -3.46 15.23 9.45
C LEU A 255 -2.52 14.08 9.83
N ALA A 256 -2.75 12.88 9.28
CA ALA A 256 -1.92 11.72 9.54
C ALA A 256 -0.47 11.94 9.08
N THR A 257 -0.26 12.46 7.88
CA THR A 257 1.08 12.78 7.39
C THR A 257 1.76 13.90 8.18
N LEU A 258 1.01 14.87 8.70
CA LEU A 258 1.56 15.88 9.60
C LEU A 258 2.06 15.26 10.91
N LYS A 259 1.30 14.31 11.48
CA LYS A 259 1.69 13.57 12.69
C LYS A 259 2.87 12.63 12.47
N LEU A 260 3.01 12.09 11.27
CA LEU A 260 4.14 11.24 10.84
C LEU A 260 5.36 12.03 10.39
N GLU A 261 5.34 13.37 10.51
CA GLU A 261 6.41 14.27 10.05
C GLU A 261 6.72 14.14 8.55
N GLN A 262 5.78 13.60 7.77
CA GLN A 262 5.86 13.50 6.31
C GLN A 262 5.38 14.80 5.68
N TYR A 263 6.05 15.91 6.00
CA TYR A 263 5.63 17.26 5.65
C TYR A 263 5.40 17.49 4.15
N PRO A 264 6.24 16.99 3.22
CA PRO A 264 5.97 17.14 1.78
C PRO A 264 4.62 16.53 1.37
N LYS A 265 4.32 15.30 1.81
CA LYS A 265 3.02 14.66 1.53
C LYS A 265 1.86 15.40 2.18
N CYS A 266 2.06 15.94 3.39
CA CYS A 266 1.05 16.78 4.03
C CYS A 266 0.71 18.00 3.16
N LEU A 267 1.71 18.64 2.56
CA LEU A 267 1.50 19.76 1.65
C LEU A 267 0.72 19.31 0.40
N ASP A 268 1.10 18.18 -0.23
CA ASP A 268 0.39 17.65 -1.40
C ASP A 268 -1.11 17.45 -1.13
N TYR A 269 -1.46 16.78 -0.02
CA TYR A 269 -2.86 16.59 0.36
C TYR A 269 -3.58 17.90 0.70
N CYS A 270 -2.87 18.90 1.22
CA CYS A 270 -3.45 20.22 1.43
C CYS A 270 -3.74 20.94 0.11
N GLU A 271 -2.87 20.83 -0.90
CA GLU A 271 -3.15 21.41 -2.22
C GLU A 271 -4.31 20.70 -2.91
N TYR A 272 -4.38 19.37 -2.84
CA TYR A 272 -5.53 18.62 -3.36
C TYR A 272 -6.85 19.06 -2.71
N LEU A 273 -6.85 19.33 -1.40
CA LEU A 273 -8.01 19.88 -0.70
C LEU A 273 -8.36 21.30 -1.15
N LEU A 274 -7.36 22.17 -1.33
CA LEU A 274 -7.59 23.56 -1.75
C LEU A 274 -8.12 23.66 -3.19
N ALA A 275 -7.91 22.63 -4.02
CA ALA A 275 -8.54 22.47 -5.33
C ALA A 275 -10.01 22.00 -5.27
N MET A 276 -10.54 21.67 -4.08
CA MET A 276 -11.93 21.24 -3.88
C MET A 276 -12.80 22.34 -3.25
N VAL A 277 -14.13 22.15 -3.31
CA VAL A 277 -15.08 22.98 -2.57
C VAL A 277 -15.04 22.61 -1.08
N LEU A 278 -14.52 23.53 -0.27
CA LEU A 278 -14.37 23.36 1.17
C LEU A 278 -15.25 24.34 1.94
N THR A 279 -15.82 23.89 3.04
CA THR A 279 -16.43 24.78 4.04
C THR A 279 -15.39 25.68 4.69
N GLN A 280 -15.81 26.77 5.35
CA GLN A 280 -14.90 27.67 6.05
C GLN A 280 -14.04 26.93 7.09
N GLN A 281 -14.66 26.02 7.86
CA GLN A 281 -13.96 25.22 8.87
C GLN A 281 -12.95 24.25 8.25
N GLU A 282 -13.28 23.62 7.12
CA GLU A 282 -12.37 22.73 6.40
C GLU A 282 -11.19 23.51 5.81
N LYS A 283 -11.43 24.68 5.20
CA LYS A 283 -10.36 25.57 4.72
C LYS A 283 -9.43 25.97 5.84
N ALA A 284 -9.96 26.37 7.01
CA ALA A 284 -9.15 26.74 8.17
C ALA A 284 -8.24 25.58 8.61
N LYS A 285 -8.78 24.35 8.71
CA LYS A 285 -8.01 23.13 9.04
C LYS A 285 -6.91 22.87 8.00
N THR A 286 -7.22 22.98 6.72
CA THR A 286 -6.28 22.76 5.62
C THR A 286 -5.13 23.77 5.66
N PHE A 287 -5.43 25.06 5.75
CA PHE A 287 -4.41 26.12 5.83
C PHE A 287 -3.57 26.02 7.11
N PHE A 288 -4.17 25.66 8.25
CA PHE A 288 -3.42 25.42 9.49
C PHE A 288 -2.41 24.28 9.34
N ARG A 289 -2.80 23.16 8.71
CA ARG A 289 -1.91 22.01 8.46
C ARG A 289 -0.83 22.34 7.44
N LYS A 290 -1.19 23.00 6.33
CA LYS A 290 -0.25 23.49 5.32
C LYS A 290 0.80 24.41 5.95
N GLY A 291 0.36 25.39 6.74
CA GLY A 291 1.25 26.30 7.46
C GLY A 291 2.12 25.61 8.50
N SER A 292 1.59 24.62 9.21
CA SER A 292 2.36 23.79 10.15
C SER A 292 3.46 22.99 9.45
N ALA A 293 3.14 22.32 8.35
CA ALA A 293 4.12 21.55 7.58
C ALA A 293 5.21 22.44 6.96
N SER A 294 4.83 23.59 6.39
CA SER A 294 5.79 24.57 5.86
C SER A 294 6.73 25.13 6.93
N LEU A 295 6.23 25.30 8.16
CA LEU A 295 7.05 25.77 9.28
C LEU A 295 8.16 24.78 9.63
N GLU A 296 7.84 23.49 9.71
CA GLU A 296 8.82 22.43 10.00
C GLU A 296 9.83 22.26 8.86
N LEU A 297 9.40 22.50 7.61
CA LEU A 297 10.28 22.58 6.44
C LEU A 297 11.09 23.88 6.35
N ARG A 298 11.00 24.77 7.34
CA ARG A 298 11.68 26.09 7.39
C ARG A 298 11.32 27.03 6.23
N LYS A 299 10.16 26.80 5.59
CA LYS A 299 9.56 27.70 4.60
C LYS A 299 8.70 28.73 5.33
N PHE A 300 9.36 29.63 6.06
CA PHE A 300 8.70 30.51 7.02
C PHE A 300 7.70 31.48 6.38
N GLU A 301 8.01 32.03 5.23
CA GLU A 301 7.12 32.91 4.48
C GLU A 301 5.82 32.18 4.07
N ASP A 302 5.94 30.97 3.52
CA ASP A 302 4.80 30.12 3.13
C ASP A 302 3.97 29.72 4.36
N ALA A 303 4.65 29.41 5.47
CA ALA A 303 4.02 29.07 6.74
C ALA A 303 3.18 30.24 7.28
N ILE A 304 3.76 31.44 7.32
CA ILE A 304 3.08 32.67 7.78
C ILE A 304 1.88 32.98 6.89
N SER A 305 2.06 32.91 5.56
CA SER A 305 0.97 33.16 4.60
C SER A 305 -0.21 32.21 4.85
N SER A 306 0.06 30.92 4.98
CA SER A 306 -0.98 29.91 5.23
C SER A 306 -1.63 30.07 6.61
N LEU A 307 -0.85 30.36 7.66
CA LEU A 307 -1.37 30.52 9.02
C LEU A 307 -2.20 31.80 9.18
N LYS A 308 -1.88 32.88 8.45
CA LYS A 308 -2.71 34.09 8.40
C LYS A 308 -4.07 33.81 7.77
N GLU A 309 -4.09 33.04 6.68
CA GLU A 309 -5.36 32.64 6.07
C GLU A 309 -6.17 31.72 6.99
N ALA A 310 -5.51 30.79 7.68
CA ALA A 310 -6.16 29.98 8.71
C ALA A 310 -6.75 30.85 9.85
N GLN A 311 -6.02 31.86 10.32
CA GLN A 311 -6.48 32.77 11.38
C GLN A 311 -7.65 33.63 10.91
N ARG A 312 -7.64 34.09 9.66
CA ARG A 312 -8.76 34.83 9.07
C ARG A 312 -10.05 34.02 9.06
N LEU A 313 -9.94 32.71 8.80
CA LEU A 313 -11.07 31.78 8.72
C LEU A 313 -11.52 31.24 10.09
N ALA A 314 -10.64 31.24 11.10
CA ALA A 314 -10.91 30.79 12.46
C ALA A 314 -10.17 31.67 13.50
N PRO A 315 -10.63 32.92 13.72
CA PRO A 315 -9.89 33.92 14.50
C PRO A 315 -9.75 33.59 15.99
N GLU A 316 -10.66 32.77 16.52
CA GLU A 316 -10.67 32.38 17.94
C GLU A 316 -9.78 31.17 18.24
N ASP A 317 -9.21 30.52 17.21
CA ASP A 317 -8.37 29.34 17.40
C ASP A 317 -6.98 29.74 17.94
N LYS A 318 -6.76 29.44 19.22
CA LYS A 318 -5.51 29.71 19.92
C LYS A 318 -4.33 28.94 19.32
N ALA A 319 -4.54 27.73 18.80
CA ALA A 319 -3.46 26.93 18.22
C ALA A 319 -2.90 27.58 16.95
N ILE A 320 -3.78 28.20 16.14
CA ILE A 320 -3.37 28.98 14.96
C ILE A 320 -2.55 30.19 15.40
N THR A 321 -3.08 30.96 16.35
CA THR A 321 -2.43 32.19 16.84
C THR A 321 -1.04 31.91 17.41
N THR A 322 -0.91 30.90 18.28
CA THR A 322 0.39 30.50 18.85
C THR A 322 1.37 30.07 17.77
N LYS A 323 0.91 29.32 16.76
CA LYS A 323 1.79 28.82 15.70
C LYS A 323 2.23 29.93 14.74
N LEU A 324 1.35 30.87 14.42
CA LEU A 324 1.67 32.04 13.61
C LEU A 324 2.75 32.90 14.28
N ALA A 325 2.57 33.20 15.58
CA ALA A 325 3.56 33.97 16.34
C ALA A 325 4.95 33.31 16.32
N ARG A 326 5.01 31.98 16.49
CA ARG A 326 6.25 31.21 16.38
C ARG A 326 6.88 31.31 14.98
N ALA A 327 6.08 31.22 13.92
CA ALA A 327 6.58 31.34 12.55
C ALA A 327 7.17 32.74 12.27
N GLU A 328 6.51 33.80 12.73
CA GLU A 328 6.99 35.18 12.60
C GLU A 328 8.26 35.45 13.41
N GLU A 329 8.38 34.88 14.61
CA GLU A 329 9.61 34.91 15.40
C GLU A 329 10.78 34.24 14.68
N LEU A 330 10.58 33.02 14.17
CA LEU A 330 11.62 32.27 13.46
C LEU A 330 12.08 32.98 12.18
N LEU A 331 11.17 33.61 11.44
CA LEU A 331 11.53 34.42 10.27
C LEU A 331 12.37 35.64 10.66
N ARG A 332 12.00 36.35 11.73
CA ARG A 332 12.78 37.49 12.25
C ARG A 332 14.18 37.05 12.68
N ALA A 333 14.29 35.93 13.37
CA ALA A 333 15.57 35.36 13.79
C ALA A 333 16.45 34.99 12.57
N LYS A 334 15.88 34.36 11.53
CA LYS A 334 16.59 34.03 10.28
C LYS A 334 17.15 35.29 9.61
N LYS A 335 16.32 36.32 9.40
CA LYS A 335 16.74 37.58 8.78
C LYS A 335 17.83 38.29 9.58
N LYS A 336 17.74 38.26 10.92
CA LYS A 336 18.78 38.82 11.79
C LYS A 336 20.10 38.07 11.62
N ALA A 337 20.08 36.74 11.66
CA ALA A 337 21.27 35.92 11.49
C ALA A 337 21.94 36.11 10.12
N GLU A 338 21.15 36.24 9.04
CA GLU A 338 21.64 36.56 7.71
C GLU A 338 22.34 37.92 7.68
N LYS A 339 21.68 38.97 8.23
CA LYS A 339 22.27 40.31 8.34
C LYS A 339 23.59 40.31 9.12
N ASP A 340 23.63 39.61 10.25
CA ASP A 340 24.83 39.52 11.10
C ASP A 340 25.97 38.78 10.36
N LYS A 341 25.64 37.76 9.56
CA LYS A 341 26.61 37.04 8.72
C LYS A 341 27.19 37.95 7.63
N TYR A 342 26.34 38.69 6.91
CA TYR A 342 26.81 39.66 5.92
C TYR A 342 27.70 40.74 6.55
N ALA A 343 27.30 41.30 7.69
CA ALA A 343 28.08 42.33 8.38
C ALA A 343 29.49 41.86 8.81
N LYS A 344 29.68 40.56 9.05
CA LYS A 344 30.99 39.96 9.36
C LYS A 344 31.87 39.68 8.14
N MET A 345 31.30 39.59 6.93
CA MET A 345 32.07 39.38 5.69
C MET A 345 32.70 40.66 5.15
N PHE A 346 32.18 41.83 5.56
CA PHE A 346 32.67 43.15 5.16
C PHE A 346 33.43 43.88 6.28
N ARG A 347 33.81 43.15 7.34
CA ARG A 347 34.80 43.55 8.35
C ARG A 347 36.00 42.63 8.20
#